data_AF-A0A951EXT2-F1
#
_entry.id   AF-A0A951EXT2-F1
#
_cell.length_a   1.000
_cell.length_b   1.000
_cell.length_c   1.000
_cell.angle_alpha   90.00
_cell.angle_beta   90.00
_cell.angle_gamma   90.00
#
_symmetry.space_group_name_H-M   'P 1'
#
loop_
_entity.id
_entity.type
_entity.pdbx_description
1 polymer ?
#
loop_
_entity_poly.entity_id
_entity_poly.type
_entity_poly.pdbx_seq_one_letter_code
_entity_poly.pdbx_strand_id
1 'polypeptide(L)'
;MQALRIAFLALVLSLPSFAQQVGTAENLAPYVPTPQVIVERMLEAGHVKPGDLVYDLGSGDGRIVITAARKFGAHAVGVEIRSDLCRIAVERIKALG
;
A
#
# COMPACT_ATOMS: atom_id res chain seq x y z
N MET A 1 42.52 -8.21 35.83
CA MET A 1 41.59 -9.34 35.53
C MET A 1 40.11 -8.95 35.56
N GLN A 2 39.66 -8.09 36.49
CA GLN A 2 38.25 -7.68 36.57
C GLN A 2 37.78 -6.86 35.36
N ALA A 3 38.57 -5.90 34.87
CA ALA A 3 38.22 -5.11 33.68
C ALA A 3 38.04 -5.96 32.41
N LEU A 4 38.87 -7.01 32.24
CA LEU A 4 38.76 -7.94 31.12
C LEU A 4 37.49 -8.79 31.19
N ARG A 5 37.07 -9.18 32.41
CA ARG A 5 35.80 -9.89 32.63
C ARG A 5 34.59 -9.01 32.34
N ILE A 6 34.63 -7.73 32.71
CA ILE A 6 33.55 -6.78 32.43
C ILE A 6 33.45 -6.51 30.93
N ALA A 7 34.58 -6.31 30.24
CA ALA A 7 34.59 -6.13 28.79
C ALA A 7 34.05 -7.37 28.05
N PHE A 8 34.42 -8.57 28.50
CA PHE A 8 33.93 -9.82 27.93
C PHE A 8 32.42 -10.01 28.17
N LEU A 9 31.92 -9.68 29.37
CA LEU A 9 30.50 -9.76 29.69
C LEU A 9 29.68 -8.77 28.85
N ALA A 10 30.16 -7.53 28.70
CA ALA A 10 29.53 -6.52 27.86
C ALA A 10 29.49 -6.94 26.38
N LEU A 11 30.56 -7.56 25.88
CA LEU A 11 30.62 -8.09 24.52
C LEU A 11 29.61 -9.23 24.32
N VAL A 12 29.56 -10.20 25.24
CA VAL A 12 28.62 -11.34 25.17
C VAL A 12 27.17 -10.88 25.24
N LEU A 13 26.86 -9.87 26.06
CA LEU A 13 25.52 -9.29 26.18
C LEU A 13 25.06 -8.54 24.92
N SER A 14 25.97 -8.12 24.04
CA SER A 14 25.66 -7.39 22.81
C SER A 14 25.41 -8.29 21.58
N LEU A 15 25.82 -9.56 21.64
CA LEU A 15 25.62 -10.54 20.57
C LEU A 15 24.14 -10.84 20.23
N PRO A 16 23.21 -10.94 21.19
CA PRO A 16 21.80 -11.20 20.89
C PRO A 16 21.14 -10.10 20.05
N SER A 17 21.58 -8.85 20.17
CA SER A 17 21.05 -7.71 19.40
C SER A 17 21.36 -7.81 17.91
N PHE A 18 22.49 -8.42 17.53
CA PHE A 18 22.80 -8.72 16.12
C PHE A 18 21.94 -9.85 15.56
N ALA A 19 21.54 -10.81 16.40
CA ALA A 19 20.68 -11.93 15.98
C ALA A 19 19.21 -11.52 15.81
N GLN A 20 18.79 -10.40 16.42
CA GLN A 20 17.43 -9.83 16.30
C GLN A 20 17.23 -8.94 15.08
N GLN A 21 18.08 -9.04 14.06
CA GLN A 21 17.79 -8.44 12.76
C GLN A 21 16.64 -9.22 12.11
N VAL A 22 15.42 -8.99 12.61
CA VAL A 22 14.16 -9.41 12.00
C VAL A 22 14.23 -8.92 10.57
N GLY A 23 14.37 -9.86 9.64
CA GLY A 23 14.42 -9.54 8.21
C GLY A 23 13.26 -8.63 7.87
N THR A 24 13.51 -7.63 7.02
CA THR A 24 12.45 -6.76 6.49
C THR A 24 11.33 -7.67 6.01
N ALA A 25 10.14 -7.53 6.58
CA ALA A 25 8.97 -8.30 6.14
C ALA A 25 8.94 -8.26 4.62
N GLU A 26 8.93 -9.42 3.96
CA GLU A 26 8.82 -9.47 2.50
C GLU A 26 7.63 -8.61 2.09
N ASN A 27 7.80 -7.76 1.07
CA ASN A 27 6.71 -6.91 0.62
C ASN A 27 5.64 -7.79 -0.01
N LEU A 28 4.62 -8.16 0.78
CA LEU A 28 3.52 -9.03 0.37
C LEU A 28 2.57 -8.36 -0.64
N ALA A 29 2.73 -7.06 -0.90
CA ALA A 29 1.89 -6.28 -1.81
C ALA A 29 2.74 -5.27 -2.62
N PRO A 30 3.58 -5.73 -3.57
CA PRO A 30 4.28 -4.84 -4.47
C PRO A 30 3.28 -4.10 -5.36
N TYR A 31 3.61 -2.87 -5.75
CA TYR A 31 2.77 -2.10 -6.65
C TYR A 31 2.90 -2.63 -8.09
N VAL A 32 1.89 -3.40 -8.52
CA VAL A 32 1.72 -3.87 -9.90
C VAL A 32 0.28 -3.53 -10.30
N PRO A 33 0.06 -2.47 -11.08
CA PRO A 33 -1.28 -1.96 -11.25
C PRO A 33 -2.11 -2.79 -12.24
N THR A 34 -3.39 -2.94 -11.93
CA THR A 34 -4.37 -3.58 -12.82
C THR A 34 -4.46 -2.85 -14.17
N PRO A 35 -4.30 -3.52 -15.33
CA PRO A 35 -4.46 -2.89 -16.63
C PRO A 35 -5.83 -2.22 -16.77
N GLN A 36 -5.91 -1.06 -17.43
CA GLN A 36 -7.14 -0.25 -17.49
C GLN A 36 -8.35 -1.03 -18.05
N VAL A 37 -8.14 -1.87 -19.07
CA VAL A 37 -9.20 -2.72 -19.64
C VAL A 37 -9.78 -3.71 -18.62
N ILE A 38 -8.97 -4.19 -17.67
CA ILE A 38 -9.41 -5.09 -16.62
C ILE A 38 -10.17 -4.33 -15.53
N VAL A 39 -9.77 -3.10 -15.21
CA VAL A 39 -10.50 -2.22 -14.27
C VAL A 39 -11.96 -2.05 -14.70
N GLU A 40 -12.19 -1.74 -15.97
CA GLU A 40 -13.55 -1.56 -16.50
C GLU A 40 -14.37 -2.86 -16.42
N ARG A 41 -13.77 -3.98 -16.80
CA ARG A 41 -14.41 -5.30 -16.69
C ARG A 41 -14.70 -5.71 -15.24
N MET A 42 -13.84 -5.35 -14.28
CA MET A 42 -14.08 -5.61 -12.86
C MET A 42 -15.30 -4.85 -12.36
N LEU A 43 -15.43 -3.57 -12.73
CA LEU A 43 -16.56 -2.73 -12.35
C LEU A 43 -17.86 -3.16 -13.03
N GLU A 44 -17.79 -3.58 -14.31
CA GLU A 44 -18.92 -4.20 -15.03
C GLU A 44 -19.37 -5.51 -14.40
N ALA A 45 -18.41 -6.40 -14.08
CA ALA A 45 -18.69 -7.68 -13.43
C ALA A 45 -19.23 -7.52 -12.01
N GLY A 46 -18.81 -6.47 -11.31
CA GLY A 46 -19.37 -6.07 -10.01
C GLY A 46 -20.75 -5.41 -10.11
N HIS A 47 -21.27 -5.22 -11.33
CA HIS A 47 -22.53 -4.53 -11.59
C HIS A 47 -22.61 -3.17 -10.89
N VAL A 48 -21.50 -2.42 -10.87
CA VAL A 48 -21.45 -1.10 -10.23
C VAL A 48 -22.41 -0.15 -10.93
N LYS A 49 -23.22 0.56 -10.14
CA LYS A 49 -24.23 1.52 -10.60
C LYS A 49 -23.93 2.92 -10.12
N PRO A 50 -24.52 3.95 -10.76
CA PRO A 50 -24.47 5.31 -10.25
C PRO A 50 -25.01 5.37 -8.81
N GLY A 51 -24.26 6.04 -7.93
CA GLY A 51 -24.58 6.17 -6.51
C GLY A 51 -24.09 5.05 -5.60
N ASP A 52 -23.56 3.94 -6.15
CA ASP A 52 -22.91 2.90 -5.32
C ASP A 52 -21.68 3.47 -4.60
N LEU A 53 -21.31 2.84 -3.49
CA LEU A 53 -20.08 3.16 -2.76
C LEU A 53 -19.03 2.06 -2.98
N VAL A 54 -17.99 2.37 -3.75
CA VAL A 54 -16.88 1.47 -4.07
C VAL A 54 -15.70 1.72 -3.14
N TYR A 55 -15.17 0.66 -2.54
CA TYR A 55 -13.89 0.69 -1.82
C TYR A 55 -12.82 -0.07 -2.58
N ASP A 56 -11.66 0.54 -2.74
CA ASP A 56 -10.47 -0.07 -3.34
C ASP A 56 -9.36 -0.20 -2.29
N LEU A 57 -9.08 -1.44 -1.88
CA LEU A 57 -8.13 -1.76 -0.81
C LEU A 57 -6.74 -2.05 -1.42
N GLY A 58 -5.82 -1.11 -1.27
CA GLY A 58 -4.57 -1.06 -2.03
C GLY A 58 -4.73 -0.29 -3.33
N SER A 59 -5.28 0.93 -3.25
CA SER A 59 -5.76 1.66 -4.43
C SER A 59 -4.67 2.16 -5.38
N GLY A 60 -3.40 2.10 -4.98
CA GLY A 60 -2.27 2.45 -5.83
C GLY A 60 -2.38 3.86 -6.42
N ASP A 61 -2.33 3.97 -7.74
CA ASP A 61 -2.47 5.23 -8.47
C ASP A 61 -3.92 5.74 -8.63
N GLY A 62 -4.87 5.10 -7.97
CA GLY A 62 -6.28 5.49 -7.91
C GLY A 62 -7.10 5.13 -9.15
N ARG A 63 -6.56 4.36 -10.11
CA ARG A 63 -7.26 4.11 -11.38
C ARG A 63 -8.64 3.46 -11.23
N ILE A 64 -8.85 2.59 -10.23
CA ILE A 64 -10.14 1.93 -10.02
C ILE A 64 -11.15 2.94 -9.47
N VAL A 65 -10.81 3.67 -8.41
CA VAL A 65 -11.71 4.68 -7.81
C VAL A 65 -12.03 5.82 -8.78
N ILE A 66 -11.05 6.24 -9.59
CA ILE A 66 -11.25 7.23 -10.66
C ILE A 66 -12.23 6.68 -11.71
N THR A 67 -12.04 5.43 -12.15
CA THR A 67 -12.91 4.82 -13.17
C THR A 67 -14.34 4.61 -12.63
N ALA A 68 -14.47 4.12 -11.40
CA ALA A 68 -15.75 3.97 -10.69
C ALA A 68 -16.50 5.31 -10.62
N ALA A 69 -15.83 6.38 -10.21
CA ALA A 69 -16.45 7.70 -10.13
C ALA A 69 -16.81 8.27 -11.52
N ARG A 70 -15.85 8.28 -12.45
CA ARG A 70 -15.98 8.98 -13.74
C ARG A 70 -16.85 8.25 -14.75
N LYS A 71 -16.75 6.92 -14.82
CA LYS A 71 -17.44 6.11 -15.85
C LYS A 71 -18.73 5.49 -15.32
N PHE A 72 -18.76 5.08 -14.05
CA PHE A 72 -19.91 4.40 -13.46
C PHE A 72 -20.78 5.31 -12.58
N GLY A 73 -20.34 6.54 -12.28
CA GLY A 73 -21.08 7.48 -11.43
C GLY A 73 -21.16 7.05 -9.97
N ALA A 74 -20.26 6.19 -9.52
CA ALA A 74 -20.20 5.72 -8.14
C ALA A 74 -19.49 6.74 -7.23
N HIS A 75 -19.81 6.72 -5.94
CA HIS A 75 -18.91 7.23 -4.91
C HIS A 75 -17.77 6.23 -4.72
N ALA A 76 -16.54 6.70 -4.54
CA ALA A 76 -15.39 5.81 -4.42
C ALA A 76 -14.41 6.26 -3.35
N VAL A 77 -13.86 5.31 -2.60
CA VAL A 77 -12.86 5.51 -1.56
C VAL A 77 -11.67 4.59 -1.83
N GLY A 78 -10.48 5.18 -1.96
CA GLY A 78 -9.23 4.45 -2.09
C GLY A 78 -8.50 4.38 -0.75
N VAL A 79 -8.06 3.20 -0.35
CA VAL A 79 -7.22 2.98 0.83
C VAL A 79 -5.84 2.53 0.35
N GLU A 80 -4.80 3.29 0.67
CA GLU A 80 -3.43 3.01 0.25
C GLU A 80 -2.46 3.29 1.41
N ILE A 81 -1.56 2.34 1.66
CA ILE A 81 -0.58 2.44 2.75
C ILE A 81 0.67 3.23 2.32
N ARG A 82 0.99 3.19 1.03
CA ARG A 82 2.14 3.86 0.45
C ARG A 82 1.82 5.34 0.18
N SER A 83 2.48 6.21 0.94
CA SER A 83 2.29 7.66 0.83
C SER A 83 2.64 8.24 -0.54
N ASP A 84 3.59 7.65 -1.26
CA ASP A 84 3.97 8.05 -2.61
C ASP A 84 2.87 7.76 -3.63
N LEU A 85 2.23 6.58 -3.54
CA LEU A 85 1.10 6.21 -4.40
C LEU A 85 -0.16 7.01 -4.06
N CYS A 86 -0.44 7.22 -2.77
CA CYS A 86 -1.55 8.07 -2.32
C CYS A 86 -1.43 9.48 -2.92
N ARG A 87 -0.23 10.07 -2.89
CA ARG A 87 0.02 11.40 -3.50
C ARG A 87 -0.25 11.39 -5.01
N ILE A 88 0.23 10.38 -5.74
CA ILE A 88 -0.04 10.23 -7.19
C ILE A 88 -1.56 10.15 -7.45
N ALA A 89 -2.29 9.33 -6.69
CA ALA A 89 -3.73 9.20 -6.83
C ALA A 89 -4.45 10.54 -6.58
N VAL A 90 -4.09 11.25 -5.51
CA VAL A 90 -4.66 12.56 -5.16
C VAL A 90 -4.37 13.60 -6.23
N GLU A 91 -3.15 13.67 -6.76
CA GLU A 91 -2.77 14.59 -7.84
C GLU A 91 -3.60 14.32 -9.10
N ARG A 92 -3.78 13.04 -9.47
CA ARG A 92 -4.61 12.65 -10.62
C ARG A 92 -6.08 12.99 -10.41
N ILE A 93 -6.63 12.74 -9.23
CA ILE A 93 -8.02 13.09 -8.91
C ILE A 93 -8.22 14.59 -9.01
N LYS A 94 -7.33 15.40 -8.40
CA LYS A 94 -7.41 16.87 -8.49
C LYS A 94 -7.33 17.39 -9.91
N ALA A 95 -6.52 16.76 -10.77
CA ALA A 95 -6.39 17.14 -12.17
C ALA A 95 -7.66 16.87 -13.00
N LEU A 96 -8.59 16.05 -12.50
CA LEU A 96 -9.84 15.70 -13.19
C LEU A 96 -11.01 16.65 -12.87
N GLY A 97 -10.84 17.55 -11.89
CA GLY A 97 -11.90 18.41 -11.33
C GLY A 97 -12.80 17.69 -10.33
#